data_AF-A0A950H1B3-F1
#
_entry.id   AF-A0A950H1B3-F1
#
_cell.length_a   1.000
_cell.length_b   1.000
_cell.length_c   1.000
_cell.angle_alpha   90.00
_cell.angle_beta   90.00
_cell.angle_gamma   90.00
#
_symmetry.space_group_name_H-M   'P 1'
#
loop_
_entity.id
_entity.type
_entity.pdbx_description
1 polymer ?
#
loop_
_entity_poly.entity_id
_entity_poly.type
_entity_poly.pdbx_seq_one_letter_code
_entity_poly.pdbx_strand_id
1 'polypeptide(L)'
;ARADAAADVDQPWGAIGPFLLTEIAERNGVARFARSFPDFYPIEPDHFFKPFLPAYREEVEAAVRGSTLLHLWSELIARSGYDRSIGPPAGSFLHALFARQGALGRFSGFYDARTLEGLMASWIERARG
;
A
#
# COMPACT_ATOMS: atom_id res chain seq x y z
N ALA A 1 -7.82 26.98 18.90
CA ALA A 1 -6.91 25.82 18.77
C ALA A 1 -5.97 26.02 17.58
N ARG A 2 -4.83 25.31 17.46
CA ARG A 2 -3.97 25.35 16.24
C ARG A 2 -4.77 25.10 14.96
N ALA A 3 -5.85 24.30 15.05
CA ALA A 3 -6.82 24.09 13.99
C ALA A 3 -7.50 25.38 13.51
N ASP A 4 -7.85 26.31 14.41
CA ASP A 4 -8.50 27.58 14.07
C ASP A 4 -7.51 28.60 13.47
N ALA A 5 -6.21 28.44 13.75
CA ALA A 5 -5.15 29.30 13.24
C ALA A 5 -4.57 28.85 11.88
N ALA A 6 -4.93 27.66 11.41
CA ALA A 6 -4.40 27.06 10.19
C ALA A 6 -5.33 27.20 8.97
N ALA A 7 -6.49 27.83 9.13
CA ALA A 7 -7.51 27.91 8.08
C ALA A 7 -7.11 28.77 6.87
N ASP A 8 -5.99 29.50 6.94
CA ASP A 8 -5.57 30.46 5.90
C ASP A 8 -4.06 30.44 5.61
N VAL A 9 -3.39 29.32 5.89
CA VAL A 9 -1.94 29.16 5.67
C VAL A 9 -1.67 27.90 4.86
N ASP A 10 -0.81 28.01 3.84
CA ASP A 10 -0.30 26.88 3.06
C ASP A 10 0.57 26.00 3.98
N GLN A 11 -0.06 24.98 4.59
CA GLN A 11 0.56 24.11 5.57
C GLN A 11 1.25 22.93 4.87
N PRO A 12 2.43 22.49 5.33
CA PRO A 12 3.06 21.28 4.86
C PRO A 12 2.11 20.07 4.94
N TRP A 13 2.18 19.17 3.96
CA TRP A 13 1.34 17.97 3.94
C TRP A 13 1.40 17.25 5.29
N GLY A 14 0.23 16.98 5.86
CA GLY A 14 0.08 16.26 7.13
C GLY A 14 0.24 17.09 8.40
N ALA A 15 0.60 18.38 8.32
CA ALA A 15 0.76 19.25 9.49
C ALA A 15 -0.53 19.42 10.32
N ILE A 16 -1.68 19.49 9.66
CA ILE A 16 -3.02 19.49 10.31
C ILE A 16 -3.69 18.10 10.31
N GLY A 17 -2.98 17.09 9.83
CA GLY A 17 -3.48 15.72 9.66
C GLY A 17 -2.73 14.73 10.56
N PRO A 18 -2.05 13.71 10.00
CA PRO A 18 -1.41 12.66 10.78
C PRO A 18 -0.44 13.17 11.84
N PHE A 19 0.34 14.22 11.56
CA PHE A 19 1.34 14.71 12.51
C PHE A 19 0.70 15.39 13.72
N LEU A 20 -0.36 16.18 13.50
CA LEU A 20 -1.13 16.77 14.60
C LEU A 20 -1.83 15.68 15.43
N LEU A 21 -2.37 14.64 14.79
CA LEU A 21 -2.98 13.51 15.49
C LEU A 21 -1.96 12.76 16.35
N THR A 22 -0.75 12.51 15.83
CA THR A 22 0.34 11.91 16.61
C THR A 22 0.72 12.79 17.80
N GLU A 23 0.90 14.10 17.60
CA GLU A 23 1.21 15.06 18.66
C GLU A 23 0.12 15.07 19.75
N ILE A 24 -1.16 15.03 19.37
CA ILE A 24 -2.28 14.95 20.32
C ILE A 24 -2.29 13.60 21.03
N ALA A 25 -2.02 12.50 20.34
CA ALA A 25 -2.00 11.16 20.91
C ALA A 25 -0.90 10.99 21.96
N GLU A 26 0.29 11.53 21.69
CA GLU A 26 1.42 11.56 22.61
C GLU A 26 1.10 12.41 23.84
N ARG A 27 0.61 13.64 23.64
CA ARG A 27 0.23 14.56 24.73
C ARG A 27 -0.80 14.00 25.70
N ASN A 28 -1.73 13.20 25.18
CA ASN A 28 -2.79 12.59 25.99
C ASN A 28 -2.43 11.17 26.48
N GLY A 29 -1.20 10.70 26.25
CA GLY A 29 -0.74 9.39 26.69
C GLY A 29 -1.44 8.20 26.04
N VAL A 30 -2.15 8.42 24.93
CA VAL A 30 -2.87 7.36 24.18
C VAL A 30 -2.02 6.75 23.06
N ALA A 31 -0.91 7.37 22.69
CA ALA A 31 0.06 6.82 21.74
C ALA A 31 0.56 5.42 22.14
N ARG A 32 0.55 5.10 23.44
CA ARG A 32 0.89 3.76 23.97
C ARG A 32 0.00 2.62 23.46
N PHE A 33 -1.18 2.94 22.91
CA PHE A 33 -2.09 1.96 22.33
C PHE A 33 -1.86 1.75 20.82
N ALA A 34 -1.01 2.58 20.19
CA ALA A 34 -0.60 2.35 18.82
C ALA A 34 0.23 1.06 18.75
N ARG A 35 -0.04 0.24 17.73
CA ARG A 35 0.80 -0.93 17.45
C ARG A 35 1.91 -0.57 16.46
N SER A 36 2.81 -1.52 16.25
CA SER A 36 3.99 -1.31 15.42
C SER A 36 3.63 -1.05 13.95
N PHE A 37 4.45 -0.28 13.25
CA PHE A 37 4.27 0.03 11.83
C PHE A 37 4.19 -1.24 10.95
N PRO A 38 5.03 -2.29 11.12
CA PRO A 38 4.95 -3.51 10.33
C PRO A 38 3.61 -4.28 10.47
N ASP A 39 2.85 -4.05 11.55
CA ASP A 39 1.52 -4.66 11.71
C ASP A 39 0.52 -4.17 10.65
N PHE A 40 0.71 -2.96 10.12
CA PHE A 40 -0.21 -2.30 9.18
C PHE A 40 0.42 -2.07 7.80
N TYR A 41 1.74 -1.94 7.74
CA TYR A 41 2.51 -1.60 6.54
C TYR A 41 3.66 -2.60 6.33
N PRO A 42 3.36 -3.91 6.16
CA PRO A 42 4.39 -4.93 5.95
C PRO A 42 5.12 -4.79 4.61
N ILE A 43 4.58 -4.01 3.68
CA ILE A 43 5.19 -3.67 2.40
C ILE A 43 5.32 -2.14 2.34
N GLU A 44 6.56 -1.66 2.23
CA GLU A 44 6.84 -0.23 2.16
C GLU A 44 6.34 0.41 0.85
N PRO A 45 6.13 1.75 0.82
CA PRO A 45 5.62 2.45 -0.36
C PRO A 45 6.42 2.17 -1.63
N ASP A 46 7.76 2.18 -1.55
CA ASP A 46 8.64 1.96 -2.71
C ASP A 46 8.58 0.52 -3.25
N HIS A 47 7.92 -0.38 -2.52
CA HIS A 47 7.73 -1.78 -2.87
C HIS A 47 6.25 -2.13 -3.14
N PHE A 48 5.36 -1.13 -3.30
CA PHE A 48 3.91 -1.34 -3.48
C PHE A 48 3.55 -2.29 -4.64
N PHE A 49 4.42 -2.46 -5.63
CA PHE A 49 4.21 -3.32 -6.79
C PHE A 49 4.38 -4.82 -6.47
N LYS A 50 5.14 -5.18 -5.43
CA LYS A 50 5.48 -6.58 -5.11
C LYS A 50 4.25 -7.49 -4.96
N PRO A 51 3.16 -7.08 -4.27
CA PRO A 51 1.97 -7.92 -4.15
C PRO A 51 1.28 -8.29 -5.48
N PHE A 52 1.51 -7.49 -6.53
CA PHE A 52 0.90 -7.67 -7.85
C PHE A 52 1.71 -8.60 -8.76
N LEU A 53 2.99 -8.84 -8.45
CA LEU A 53 3.92 -9.52 -9.35
C LEU A 53 4.27 -10.92 -8.83
N PRO A 54 4.20 -11.98 -9.68
CA PRO A 54 4.48 -13.34 -9.26
C PRO A 54 5.90 -13.53 -8.70
N ALA A 55 6.88 -12.82 -9.27
CA ALA A 55 8.29 -12.92 -8.87
C ALA A 55 8.55 -12.57 -7.39
N TYR A 56 7.65 -11.83 -6.74
CA TYR A 56 7.80 -11.38 -5.35
C TYR A 56 6.84 -12.08 -4.39
N ARG A 57 6.10 -13.10 -4.87
CA ARG A 57 5.05 -13.74 -4.07
C ARG A 57 5.56 -14.25 -2.73
N GLU A 58 6.65 -15.01 -2.72
CA GLU A 58 7.20 -15.61 -1.50
C GLU A 58 7.66 -14.54 -0.50
N GLU A 59 8.29 -13.47 -1.01
CA GLU A 59 8.71 -12.33 -0.20
C GLU A 59 7.50 -11.65 0.47
N VAL A 60 6.44 -11.42 -0.29
CA VAL A 60 5.21 -10.81 0.24
C VAL A 60 4.53 -11.74 1.24
N GLU A 61 4.43 -13.04 0.96
CA GLU A 61 3.89 -14.03 1.90
C GLU A 61 4.67 -14.08 3.22
N ALA A 62 5.99 -13.94 3.16
CA ALA A 62 6.84 -13.85 4.35
C ALA A 62 6.57 -12.55 5.13
N ALA A 63 6.52 -11.41 4.44
CA ALA A 63 6.30 -10.11 5.07
C ALA A 63 4.91 -9.99 5.74
N VAL A 64 3.86 -10.57 5.14
CA VAL A 64 2.48 -10.47 5.67
C VAL A 64 2.14 -11.50 6.74
N ARG A 65 3.01 -12.50 7.01
CA ARG A 65 2.68 -13.67 7.84
C ARG A 65 2.24 -13.34 9.28
N GLY A 66 2.63 -12.17 9.79
CA GLY A 66 2.24 -11.67 11.12
C GLY A 66 1.54 -10.31 11.08
N SER A 67 1.27 -9.75 9.90
CA SER A 67 0.65 -8.44 9.80
C SER A 67 -0.86 -8.53 10.02
N THR A 68 -1.45 -7.46 10.53
CA THR A 68 -2.90 -7.35 10.74
C THR A 68 -3.62 -6.91 9.47
N LEU A 69 -2.96 -6.06 8.67
CA LEU A 69 -3.40 -5.77 7.31
C LEU A 69 -2.23 -5.65 6.35
N LEU A 70 -2.57 -5.52 5.08
CA LEU A 70 -1.68 -5.07 4.03
C LEU A 70 -2.26 -3.78 3.44
N HIS A 71 -1.59 -2.65 3.69
CA HIS A 71 -1.92 -1.39 3.03
C HIS A 71 -1.48 -1.42 1.56
N LEU A 72 -2.37 -1.06 0.62
CA LEU A 72 -2.13 -1.19 -0.82
C LEU A 72 -1.65 0.09 -1.51
N TRP A 73 -1.39 1.17 -0.78
CA TRP A 73 -0.83 2.42 -1.32
C TRP A 73 -1.58 2.90 -2.58
N SER A 74 -2.91 3.07 -2.47
CA SER A 74 -3.80 3.35 -3.59
C SER A 74 -3.31 4.46 -4.54
N GLU A 75 -2.67 5.51 -4.01
CA GLU A 75 -2.10 6.58 -4.82
C GLU A 75 -0.95 6.10 -5.72
N LEU A 76 -0.05 5.25 -5.20
CA LEU A 76 1.03 4.67 -6.00
C LEU A 76 0.50 3.72 -7.08
N ILE A 77 -0.54 2.94 -6.76
CA ILE A 77 -1.25 2.14 -7.77
C ILE A 77 -1.80 3.04 -8.88
N ALA A 78 -2.45 4.15 -8.53
CA ALA A 78 -2.99 5.07 -9.55
C ALA A 78 -1.88 5.68 -10.42
N ARG A 79 -0.79 6.14 -9.79
CA ARG A 79 0.37 6.72 -10.48
C ARG A 79 1.16 5.72 -11.33
N SER A 80 1.00 4.42 -11.10
CA SER A 80 1.64 3.37 -11.90
C SER A 80 0.98 3.10 -13.24
N GLY A 81 -0.25 3.61 -13.46
CA GLY A 81 -1.04 3.29 -14.65
C GLY A 81 -1.74 1.92 -14.60
N TYR A 82 -1.77 1.27 -13.44
CA TYR A 82 -2.50 0.01 -13.24
C TYR A 82 -4.01 0.19 -13.40
N ASP A 83 -4.62 -0.57 -14.32
CA ASP A 83 -6.07 -0.62 -14.48
C ASP A 83 -6.68 -1.52 -13.40
N ARG A 84 -7.43 -0.91 -12.47
CA ARG A 84 -8.06 -1.61 -11.35
C ARG A 84 -9.24 -2.51 -11.74
N SER A 85 -9.71 -2.43 -12.99
CA SER A 85 -10.69 -3.37 -13.52
C SER A 85 -10.07 -4.70 -13.94
N ILE A 86 -8.75 -4.72 -14.17
CA ILE A 86 -7.99 -5.91 -14.56
C ILE A 86 -7.29 -6.48 -13.32
N GLY A 87 -7.47 -7.76 -13.06
CA GLY A 87 -6.86 -8.44 -11.93
C GLY A 87 -5.36 -8.68 -12.11
N PRO A 88 -4.60 -8.89 -11.03
CA PRO A 88 -3.18 -9.21 -11.12
C PRO A 88 -2.98 -10.63 -11.71
N PRO A 89 -1.81 -10.90 -12.31
CA PRO A 89 -1.49 -12.18 -12.93
C PRO A 89 -1.62 -13.33 -11.93
N ALA A 90 -2.02 -14.50 -12.44
CA ALA A 90 -1.97 -15.74 -11.69
C ALA A 90 -0.54 -15.97 -11.15
N GLY A 91 -0.46 -16.48 -9.93
CA GLY A 91 0.82 -16.66 -9.23
C GLY A 91 1.31 -15.45 -8.45
N SER A 92 0.69 -14.27 -8.57
CA SER A 92 0.92 -13.15 -7.65
C SER A 92 0.24 -13.38 -6.29
N PHE A 93 0.72 -12.69 -5.25
CA PHE A 93 0.12 -12.75 -3.91
C PHE A 93 -1.34 -12.28 -3.94
N LEU A 94 -1.63 -11.14 -4.57
CA LEU A 94 -2.98 -10.59 -4.63
C LEU A 94 -3.93 -11.48 -5.44
N HIS A 95 -3.47 -12.12 -6.53
CA HIS A 95 -4.31 -13.07 -7.26
C HIS A 95 -4.72 -14.25 -6.36
N ALA A 96 -3.78 -14.84 -5.63
CA ALA A 96 -4.07 -15.91 -4.69
C ALA A 96 -5.03 -15.47 -3.58
N LEU A 97 -4.85 -14.24 -3.07
CA LEU A 97 -5.75 -13.65 -2.08
C LEU A 97 -7.17 -13.46 -2.63
N PHE A 98 -7.32 -12.92 -3.84
CA PHE A 98 -8.62 -12.74 -4.48
C PHE A 98 -9.29 -14.08 -4.80
N ALA A 99 -8.53 -15.09 -5.23
CA ALA A 99 -9.01 -16.45 -5.42
C ALA A 99 -9.61 -17.02 -4.12
N ARG A 100 -8.86 -16.91 -3.02
CA ARG A 100 -9.30 -17.39 -1.69
C ARG A 100 -10.58 -16.70 -1.21
N GLN A 101 -10.77 -15.43 -1.56
CA GLN A 101 -11.95 -14.64 -1.18
C GLN A 101 -13.11 -14.72 -2.18
N GLY A 102 -13.01 -15.57 -3.23
CA GLY A 102 -14.04 -15.66 -4.27
C GLY A 102 -14.22 -14.35 -5.06
N ALA A 103 -13.19 -13.51 -5.12
CA ALA A 103 -13.27 -12.16 -5.69
C ALA A 103 -12.81 -12.08 -7.15
N LEU A 104 -12.28 -13.17 -7.73
CA LEU A 104 -11.75 -13.18 -9.10
C LEU A 104 -12.79 -12.75 -10.15
N GLY A 105 -14.07 -13.08 -9.95
CA GLY A 105 -15.15 -12.69 -10.86
C GLY A 105 -15.48 -11.19 -10.90
N ARG A 106 -14.82 -10.37 -10.06
CA ARG A 106 -14.96 -8.90 -10.08
C ARG A 106 -14.08 -8.22 -11.13
N PHE A 107 -13.13 -8.93 -11.71
CA PHE A 107 -12.22 -8.38 -12.73
C PHE A 107 -12.74 -8.70 -14.13
N SER A 108 -12.53 -7.77 -15.07
CA SER A 108 -12.86 -7.95 -16.49
C SER A 108 -11.85 -8.85 -17.22
N GLY A 109 -10.70 -9.11 -16.61
CA GLY A 109 -9.64 -9.99 -17.10
C GLY A 109 -8.48 -10.02 -16.10
N PHE A 110 -7.36 -10.61 -16.50
CA PHE A 110 -6.14 -10.63 -15.70
C PHE A 110 -4.95 -10.21 -16.57
N TYR A 111 -4.05 -9.43 -15.99
CA TYR A 111 -2.77 -9.13 -16.64
C TYR A 111 -1.97 -10.41 -16.86
N ASP A 112 -1.21 -10.48 -17.95
CA ASP A 112 -0.06 -11.37 -18.02
C ASP A 112 1.11 -10.79 -17.23
N ALA A 113 1.97 -11.66 -16.69
CA ALA A 113 3.05 -11.24 -15.79
C ALA A 113 4.03 -10.27 -16.47
N ARG A 114 4.40 -10.53 -17.74
CA ARG A 114 5.38 -9.73 -18.47
C ARG A 114 4.85 -8.32 -18.76
N THR A 115 3.59 -8.20 -19.16
CA THR A 115 2.95 -6.89 -19.38
C THR A 115 2.90 -6.09 -18.10
N LEU A 116 2.53 -6.71 -16.97
CA LEU A 116 2.48 -5.99 -15.71
C LEU A 116 3.88 -5.62 -15.18
N GLU A 117 4.88 -6.49 -15.36
CA GLU A 117 6.29 -6.16 -15.08
C GLU A 117 6.76 -4.96 -15.92
N GLY A 118 6.43 -4.93 -17.21
CA GLY A 118 6.73 -3.80 -18.09
C GLY A 118 6.07 -2.49 -17.63
N LEU A 119 4.80 -2.55 -17.23
CA LEU A 119 4.07 -1.41 -16.66
C LEU A 119 4.75 -0.88 -15.38
N MET A 120 5.24 -1.78 -14.54
CA MET A 120 5.85 -1.46 -13.25
C MET A 120 7.36 -1.21 -13.32
N ALA A 121 7.99 -1.35 -14.50
CA ALA A 121 9.45 -1.37 -14.65
C ALA A 121 10.14 -0.16 -14.00
N SER A 122 9.61 1.06 -14.20
CA SER A 122 10.23 2.25 -13.61
C SER A 122 10.19 2.26 -12.08
N TRP A 123 9.18 1.65 -11.47
CA TRP A 123 9.07 1.51 -10.01
C TRP A 123 10.01 0.42 -9.49
N ILE A 124 10.12 -0.68 -10.21
CA ILE A 124 11.03 -1.79 -9.90
C ILE A 124 12.47 -1.30 -9.90
N GLU A 125 12.88 -0.53 -10.92
CA GLU A 125 14.24 0.00 -11.01
C GLU A 125 14.53 1.03 -9.90
N ARG A 126 13.57 1.90 -9.57
CA ARG A 126 13.72 2.83 -8.43
C ARG A 126 13.92 2.12 -7.11
N ALA A 127 13.26 0.99 -6.90
CA ALA A 127 13.36 0.21 -5.66
C ALA A 127 14.67 -0.58 -5.52
N ARG A 128 15.52 -0.61 -6.57
CA ARG A 128 16.82 -1.28 -6.58
C ARG A 128 18.00 -0.34 -6.33
N GLY A 129 17.82 0.97 -6.56
CA GLY A 129 18.83 2.01 -6.35
C GLY A 129 18.73 2.64 -4.98
#